data_AF-A0A960LZJ3-F1
#
_entry.id   AF-A0A960LZJ3-F1
#
_cell.length_a   1.000
_cell.length_b   1.000
_cell.length_c   1.000
_cell.angle_alpha   90.00
_cell.angle_beta   90.00
_cell.angle_gamma   90.00
#
_symmetry.space_group_name_H-M   'P 1'
#
loop_
_entity.id
_entity.type
_entity.pdbx_description
1 polymer ?
#
loop_
_entity_poly.entity_id
_entity_poly.type
_entity_poly.pdbx_seq_one_letter_code
_entity_poly.pdbx_strand_id
1 'polypeptide(L)'
;VGEVVTRTWQTAHKMKVQRGALPEDTAENDNNRVKRYIAKYTINPAIAQGVADHVGSIEPGKMADLVLWKPGYFGVKPELVIKGGFIALANMGDPNASIPTPQPMIYRPQFGAFGRAKVATSVTFVSQLSIDRGLWQRLKTDKWLVGVHNTRTITKSHMVHNDATPRIEVDPETYTVKADGKKLTCEPATVLPMAQRYFLF
;
A
#
# COMPACT_ATOMS: atom_id res chain seq x y z
N VAL A 1 -11.64 5.22 -2.47
CA VAL A 1 -10.47 4.35 -2.80
C VAL A 1 -9.14 4.96 -2.34
N GLY A 2 -8.88 6.25 -2.54
CA GLY A 2 -7.55 6.88 -2.32
C GLY A 2 -7.07 7.07 -0.86
N GLU A 3 -7.62 6.36 0.11
CA GLU A 3 -7.32 6.56 1.54
C GLU A 3 -6.63 5.36 2.22
N VAL A 4 -6.32 4.28 1.48
CA VAL A 4 -5.69 3.08 2.05
C VAL A 4 -4.38 3.41 2.79
N VAL A 5 -3.50 4.17 2.13
CA VAL A 5 -2.21 4.59 2.70
C VAL A 5 -2.44 5.56 3.87
N THR A 6 -3.25 6.60 3.66
CA THR A 6 -3.54 7.63 4.66
C THR A 6 -4.11 7.05 5.96
N ARG A 7 -5.12 6.18 5.86
CA ARG A 7 -5.79 5.56 7.01
C ARG A 7 -4.88 4.59 7.76
N THR A 8 -3.98 3.92 7.05
CA THR A 8 -2.94 3.10 7.68
C THR A 8 -2.06 3.96 8.59
N TRP A 9 -1.58 5.10 8.12
CA TRP A 9 -0.73 6.00 8.91
C TRP A 9 -1.48 6.75 10.01
N GLN A 10 -2.73 7.15 9.78
CA GLN A 10 -3.60 7.70 10.84
C GLN A 10 -3.82 6.69 11.97
N THR A 11 -3.97 5.41 11.64
CA THR A 11 -4.10 4.33 12.63
C THR A 11 -2.79 4.15 13.39
N ALA A 12 -1.64 4.12 12.70
CA ALA A 12 -0.32 4.03 13.35
C ALA A 12 -0.10 5.19 14.33
N HIS A 13 -0.45 6.40 13.91
CA HIS A 13 -0.38 7.62 14.72
C HIS A 13 -1.30 7.53 15.95
N LYS A 14 -2.60 7.26 15.77
CA LYS A 14 -3.56 7.15 16.88
C LYS A 14 -3.09 6.14 17.92
N MET A 15 -2.64 4.97 17.46
CA MET A 15 -2.14 3.92 18.34
C MET A 15 -0.85 4.33 19.06
N LYS A 16 -0.05 5.27 18.52
CA LYS A 16 1.17 5.76 19.18
C LYS A 16 0.77 6.69 20.30
N VAL A 17 -0.11 7.64 20.00
CA VAL A 17 -0.63 8.60 20.99
C VAL A 17 -1.27 7.88 22.18
N GLN A 18 -2.05 6.82 21.92
CA GLN A 18 -2.79 6.14 22.98
C GLN A 18 -2.04 5.01 23.68
N ARG A 19 -1.05 4.39 23.04
CA ARG A 19 -0.37 3.19 23.59
C ARG A 19 1.14 3.35 23.78
N GLY A 20 1.71 4.51 23.43
CA GLY A 20 3.15 4.72 23.47
C GLY A 20 3.89 3.93 22.39
N ALA A 21 5.19 3.70 22.61
CA ALA A 21 6.07 2.90 21.75
C ALA A 21 5.62 1.43 21.71
N LEU A 22 5.92 0.72 20.61
CA LEU A 22 5.80 -0.74 20.62
C LEU A 22 6.92 -1.36 21.47
N PRO A 23 6.75 -2.59 21.99
CA PRO A 23 7.82 -3.29 22.70
C PRO A 23 9.11 -3.42 21.89
N GLU A 24 9.00 -3.50 20.56
CA GLU A 24 10.12 -3.63 19.65
C GLU A 24 10.74 -2.27 19.25
N ASP A 25 10.06 -1.15 19.48
CA ASP A 25 10.57 0.19 19.16
C ASP A 25 11.58 0.67 20.24
N THR A 26 12.47 1.61 19.87
CA THR A 26 13.33 2.31 20.84
C THR A 26 12.71 3.64 21.27
N ALA A 27 13.28 4.30 22.28
CA ALA A 27 12.80 5.62 22.70
C ALA A 27 13.00 6.72 21.63
N GLU A 28 13.86 6.49 20.64
CA GLU A 28 14.30 7.50 19.67
C GLU A 28 13.50 7.49 18.36
N ASN A 29 12.81 6.38 18.03
CA ASN A 29 12.11 6.24 16.76
C ASN A 29 10.99 5.20 16.80
N ASP A 30 10.13 5.22 15.78
CA ASP A 30 9.01 4.29 15.62
C ASP A 30 9.25 3.27 14.49
N ASN A 31 10.50 2.89 14.21
CA ASN A 31 10.84 2.15 12.99
C ASN A 31 10.12 0.80 12.88
N ASN A 32 9.96 0.07 13.99
CA ASN A 32 9.27 -1.23 13.98
C ASN A 32 7.77 -1.05 13.80
N ARG A 33 7.18 0.00 14.36
CA ARG A 33 5.81 0.41 14.01
C ARG A 33 5.69 0.77 12.53
N VAL A 34 6.59 1.59 12.00
CA VAL A 34 6.56 2.01 10.59
C VAL A 34 6.64 0.79 9.67
N LYS A 35 7.57 -0.14 9.91
CA LYS A 35 7.69 -1.42 9.19
C LYS A 35 6.43 -2.28 9.31
N ARG A 36 5.87 -2.41 10.52
CA ARG A 36 4.62 -3.15 10.76
C ARG A 36 3.45 -2.60 9.95
N TYR A 37 3.34 -1.27 9.83
CA TYR A 37 2.21 -0.64 9.15
C TYR A 37 2.37 -0.56 7.64
N ILE A 38 3.57 -0.27 7.11
CA ILE A 38 3.80 -0.27 5.65
C ILE A 38 3.53 -1.63 5.04
N ALA A 39 3.93 -2.71 5.74
CA ALA A 39 3.69 -4.09 5.29
C ALA A 39 2.20 -4.41 5.06
N LYS A 40 1.27 -3.70 5.73
CA LYS A 40 -0.19 -3.94 5.63
C LYS A 40 -0.76 -3.61 4.26
N TYR A 41 -0.17 -2.68 3.52
CA TYR A 41 -0.64 -2.28 2.19
C TYR A 41 0.37 -2.54 1.07
N THR A 42 1.54 -3.09 1.38
CA THR A 42 2.57 -3.44 0.40
C THR A 42 2.75 -4.97 0.30
N ILE A 43 3.58 -5.57 1.16
CA ILE A 43 4.02 -6.96 0.99
C ILE A 43 2.96 -7.97 1.44
N ASN A 44 2.21 -7.71 2.51
CA ASN A 44 1.23 -8.69 3.01
C ASN A 44 0.06 -8.92 2.04
N PRO A 45 -0.52 -7.87 1.39
CA PRO A 45 -1.46 -8.09 0.29
C PRO A 45 -0.86 -8.90 -0.87
N ALA A 46 0.41 -8.64 -1.22
CA ALA A 46 1.07 -9.36 -2.30
C ALA A 46 1.30 -10.84 -1.97
N ILE A 47 1.69 -11.17 -0.74
CA ILE A 47 1.80 -12.55 -0.24
C ILE A 47 0.42 -13.22 -0.26
N ALA A 48 -0.59 -12.56 0.30
CA ALA A 48 -1.94 -13.10 0.39
C ALA A 48 -2.55 -13.43 -0.99
N GLN A 49 -2.18 -12.67 -2.02
CA GLN A 49 -2.67 -12.84 -3.40
C GLN A 49 -1.73 -13.65 -4.29
N GLY A 50 -0.60 -14.15 -3.76
CA GLY A 50 0.32 -14.99 -4.54
C GLY A 50 1.07 -14.26 -5.64
N VAL A 51 1.42 -12.98 -5.39
CA VAL A 51 2.11 -12.10 -6.35
C VAL A 51 3.35 -11.42 -5.75
N ALA A 52 3.78 -11.88 -4.57
CA ALA A 52 4.90 -11.29 -3.82
C ALA A 52 6.25 -11.34 -4.55
N ASP A 53 6.42 -12.27 -5.49
CA ASP A 53 7.63 -12.38 -6.32
C ASP A 53 7.73 -11.24 -7.35
N HIS A 54 6.64 -10.53 -7.62
CA HIS A 54 6.57 -9.48 -8.64
C HIS A 54 6.44 -8.08 -8.05
N VAL A 55 5.72 -7.92 -6.93
CA VAL A 55 5.35 -6.62 -6.36
C VAL A 55 5.31 -6.67 -4.82
N GLY A 56 5.09 -5.51 -4.19
CA GLY A 56 4.81 -5.41 -2.76
C GLY A 56 5.99 -4.97 -1.89
N SER A 57 7.18 -4.79 -2.45
CA SER A 57 8.37 -4.30 -1.73
C SER A 57 9.45 -3.82 -2.70
N ILE A 58 10.44 -3.11 -2.17
CA ILE A 58 11.63 -2.67 -2.91
C ILE A 58 12.71 -3.73 -2.70
N GLU A 59 12.73 -4.74 -3.58
CA GLU A 59 13.68 -5.84 -3.55
C GLU A 59 14.15 -6.14 -4.99
N PRO A 60 15.43 -6.52 -5.18
CA PRO A 60 15.93 -6.90 -6.51
C PRO A 60 15.07 -7.99 -7.16
N GLY A 61 14.87 -7.87 -8.48
CA GLY A 61 14.05 -8.81 -9.26
C GLY A 61 12.55 -8.47 -9.31
N LYS A 62 12.04 -7.66 -8.37
CA LYS A 62 10.64 -7.19 -8.41
C LYS A 62 10.48 -6.05 -9.41
N MET A 63 9.23 -5.84 -9.83
CA MET A 63 8.88 -4.73 -10.71
C MET A 63 9.17 -3.39 -10.03
N ALA A 64 9.74 -2.43 -10.77
CA ALA A 64 10.05 -1.09 -10.28
C ALA A 64 8.78 -0.21 -10.18
N ASP A 65 7.87 -0.64 -9.31
CA ASP A 65 6.67 0.08 -8.91
C ASP A 65 6.96 0.87 -7.64
N LEU A 66 7.28 2.15 -7.81
CA LEU A 66 7.82 3.02 -6.76
C LEU A 66 6.97 4.27 -6.59
N VAL A 67 6.91 4.77 -5.37
CA VAL A 67 6.22 6.04 -5.07
C VAL A 67 7.19 6.94 -4.32
N LEU A 68 7.39 8.15 -4.85
CA LEU A 68 8.25 9.14 -4.22
C LEU A 68 7.42 10.14 -3.45
N TRP A 69 7.86 10.45 -2.24
CA TRP A 69 7.16 11.32 -1.30
C TRP A 69 8.10 12.44 -0.86
N LYS A 70 7.56 13.66 -0.77
CA LYS A 70 8.15 14.69 0.07
C LYS A 70 7.79 14.37 1.53
N PRO A 71 8.71 14.43 2.50
CA PRO A 71 8.41 14.11 3.90
C PRO A 71 7.17 14.84 4.45
N GLY A 72 7.00 16.12 4.12
CA GLY A 72 5.84 16.92 4.55
C GLY A 72 4.49 16.44 4.02
N TYR A 73 4.46 15.58 3.00
CA TYR A 73 3.27 15.05 2.34
C TYR A 73 3.19 13.51 2.39
N PHE A 74 4.09 12.86 3.13
CA PHE A 74 4.17 11.40 3.20
C PHE A 74 2.82 10.80 3.62
N GLY A 75 2.37 9.79 2.87
CA GLY A 75 1.12 9.09 3.12
C GLY A 75 -0.15 9.86 2.72
N VAL A 76 -0.03 11.08 2.16
CA VAL A 76 -1.17 11.92 1.76
C VAL A 76 -1.18 12.19 0.26
N LYS A 77 -0.14 12.84 -0.25
CA LYS A 77 -0.01 13.29 -1.65
C LYS A 77 1.41 13.01 -2.16
N PRO A 78 1.63 11.93 -2.94
CA PRO A 78 2.96 11.63 -3.49
C PRO A 78 3.41 12.66 -4.53
N GLU A 79 4.70 12.76 -4.79
CA GLU A 79 5.23 13.61 -5.87
C GLU A 79 5.17 12.87 -7.21
N LEU A 80 5.63 11.61 -7.23
CA LEU A 80 5.71 10.76 -8.42
C LEU A 80 5.21 9.35 -8.09
N VAL A 81 4.51 8.75 -9.07
CA VAL A 81 4.17 7.33 -9.11
C VAL A 81 4.85 6.73 -10.34
N ILE A 82 5.76 5.80 -10.09
CA ILE A 82 6.54 5.07 -11.09
C ILE A 82 5.94 3.68 -11.22
N LYS A 83 5.68 3.26 -12.46
CA LYS A 83 5.15 1.94 -12.81
C LYS A 83 6.15 1.27 -13.74
N GLY A 84 6.66 0.10 -13.36
CA GLY A 84 7.62 -0.67 -14.16
C GLY A 84 8.83 0.16 -14.63
N GLY A 85 9.34 1.06 -13.79
CA GLY A 85 10.47 1.93 -14.11
C GLY A 85 10.15 3.20 -14.91
N PHE A 86 8.87 3.48 -15.19
CA PHE A 86 8.46 4.66 -15.96
C PHE A 86 7.45 5.50 -15.18
N ILE A 87 7.55 6.84 -15.25
CA ILE A 87 6.63 7.72 -14.51
C ILE A 87 5.23 7.60 -15.12
N ALA A 88 4.25 7.18 -14.32
CA ALA A 88 2.86 7.01 -14.72
C ALA A 88 1.96 8.16 -14.26
N LEU A 89 2.26 8.77 -13.11
CA LEU A 89 1.53 9.90 -12.56
C LEU A 89 2.50 10.84 -11.82
N ALA A 90 2.32 12.15 -11.97
CA ALA A 90 3.13 13.16 -11.27
C ALA A 90 2.28 14.36 -10.86
N ASN A 91 2.70 15.04 -9.79
CA ASN A 91 2.18 16.35 -9.43
C ASN A 91 2.75 17.41 -10.40
N MET A 92 1.92 17.96 -11.27
CA MET A 92 2.35 18.85 -12.35
C MET A 92 1.61 20.17 -12.47
N GLY A 93 2.40 21.22 -12.72
CA GLY A 93 1.96 22.60 -12.89
C GLY A 93 1.29 22.89 -14.23
N ASP A 94 1.26 24.17 -14.60
CA ASP A 94 0.79 24.61 -15.91
C ASP A 94 1.75 24.13 -17.04
N PRO A 95 1.27 23.31 -18.01
CA PRO A 95 2.09 22.85 -19.13
C PRO A 95 2.62 23.95 -20.04
N ASN A 96 2.02 25.15 -20.05
CA ASN A 96 2.47 26.28 -20.86
C ASN A 96 3.44 27.21 -20.12
N ALA A 97 3.75 26.93 -18.86
CA ALA A 97 4.67 27.76 -18.09
C ALA A 97 6.14 27.49 -18.44
N SER A 98 7.03 28.39 -18.04
CA SER A 98 8.47 28.31 -18.36
C SER A 98 9.22 27.17 -17.66
N ILE A 99 8.67 26.67 -16.57
CA ILE A 99 9.20 25.57 -15.74
C ILE A 99 8.01 24.73 -15.25
N PRO A 100 8.20 23.53 -14.68
CA PRO A 100 7.09 22.61 -14.46
C PRO A 100 6.33 22.81 -13.12
N THR A 101 6.79 23.72 -12.26
CA THR A 101 6.23 24.02 -10.93
C THR A 101 5.22 25.19 -10.81
N PRO A 102 5.03 26.09 -11.80
CA PRO A 102 4.02 27.14 -11.74
C PRO A 102 2.60 26.57 -11.64
N GLN A 103 1.77 27.26 -10.87
CA GLN A 103 0.41 26.81 -10.55
C GLN A 103 -0.50 26.86 -11.80
N PRO A 104 -1.54 26.00 -11.87
CA PRO A 104 -1.99 25.05 -10.84
C PRO A 104 -1.26 23.69 -10.89
N MET A 105 -0.76 23.27 -9.73
CA MET A 105 -0.16 21.96 -9.50
C MET A 105 -1.24 20.92 -9.18
N ILE A 106 -1.45 19.98 -10.11
CA ILE A 106 -2.42 18.88 -9.97
C ILE A 106 -1.82 17.55 -10.45
N TYR A 107 -2.42 16.42 -10.07
CA TYR A 107 -1.98 15.13 -10.59
C TYR A 107 -2.33 14.98 -12.06
N ARG A 108 -1.30 14.75 -12.89
CA ARG A 108 -1.45 14.55 -14.33
C ARG A 108 -0.86 13.20 -14.74
N PRO A 109 -1.57 12.39 -15.55
CA PRO A 109 -1.00 11.21 -16.16
C PRO A 109 0.26 11.56 -16.96
N GLN A 110 1.30 10.75 -16.81
CA GLN A 110 2.59 10.91 -17.48
C GLN A 110 2.76 9.84 -18.56
N PHE A 111 3.86 9.87 -19.29
CA PHE A 111 4.09 8.98 -20.44
C PHE A 111 3.87 7.48 -20.14
N GLY A 112 4.11 7.02 -18.91
CA GLY A 112 3.89 5.63 -18.49
C GLY A 112 2.42 5.20 -18.44
N ALA A 113 1.49 6.15 -18.46
CA ALA A 113 0.07 5.89 -18.50
C ALA A 113 -0.50 5.77 -19.93
N PHE A 114 0.30 6.04 -20.97
CA PHE A 114 -0.18 6.16 -22.34
C PHE A 114 0.30 5.03 -23.27
N GLY A 115 -0.47 4.79 -24.34
CA GLY A 115 -0.09 3.95 -25.48
C GLY A 115 0.39 2.55 -25.09
N ARG A 116 1.51 2.13 -25.68
CA ARG A 116 2.17 0.84 -25.38
C ARG A 116 3.03 0.89 -24.11
N ALA A 117 3.38 2.07 -23.61
CA ALA A 117 4.17 2.20 -22.38
C ALA A 117 3.42 1.58 -21.19
N LYS A 118 2.12 1.90 -21.01
CA LYS A 118 1.30 1.29 -19.94
C LYS A 118 1.20 -0.24 -20.02
N VAL A 119 1.35 -0.78 -21.22
CA VAL A 119 1.28 -2.22 -21.48
C VAL A 119 2.62 -2.87 -21.13
N ALA A 120 3.73 -2.26 -21.55
CA ALA A 120 5.08 -2.76 -21.29
C ALA A 120 5.49 -2.64 -19.81
N THR A 121 4.96 -1.67 -19.07
CA THR A 121 5.33 -1.40 -17.67
C THR A 121 4.44 -2.09 -16.63
N SER A 122 3.45 -2.86 -17.07
CA SER A 122 2.46 -3.49 -16.20
C SER A 122 2.18 -4.93 -16.60
N VAL A 123 1.68 -5.71 -15.65
CA VAL A 123 1.23 -7.08 -15.87
C VAL A 123 -0.24 -7.22 -15.52
N THR A 124 -0.87 -8.28 -16.00
CA THR A 124 -2.18 -8.73 -15.52
C THR A 124 -1.99 -10.08 -14.83
N PHE A 125 -2.29 -10.11 -13.52
CA PHE A 125 -2.26 -11.34 -12.75
C PHE A 125 -3.50 -12.20 -13.04
N VAL A 126 -3.28 -13.49 -13.31
CA VAL A 126 -4.32 -14.48 -13.63
C VAL A 126 -4.01 -15.80 -12.93
N SER A 127 -4.93 -16.75 -12.95
CA SER A 127 -4.62 -18.12 -12.52
C SER A 127 -3.60 -18.75 -13.47
N GLN A 128 -2.70 -19.60 -12.95
CA GLN A 128 -1.77 -20.37 -13.79
C GLN A 128 -2.51 -21.19 -14.85
N LEU A 129 -3.62 -21.83 -14.47
CA LEU A 129 -4.49 -22.58 -15.38
C LEU A 129 -4.97 -21.76 -16.58
N SER A 130 -5.22 -20.46 -16.40
CA SER A 130 -5.62 -19.58 -17.49
C SER A 130 -4.50 -19.44 -18.53
N ILE A 131 -3.25 -19.28 -18.08
CA ILE A 131 -2.08 -19.21 -18.95
C ILE A 131 -1.91 -20.53 -19.69
N ASP A 132 -1.97 -21.66 -18.97
CA ASP A 132 -1.80 -23.00 -19.53
C ASP A 132 -2.86 -23.33 -20.59
N ARG A 133 -4.07 -22.76 -20.46
CA ARG A 133 -5.17 -22.87 -21.44
C ARG A 133 -5.08 -21.84 -22.57
N GLY A 134 -3.93 -21.21 -22.76
CA GLY A 134 -3.68 -20.29 -23.87
C GLY A 134 -4.49 -18.99 -23.79
N LEU A 135 -4.76 -18.48 -22.59
CA LEU A 135 -5.55 -17.24 -22.42
C LEU A 135 -4.93 -16.07 -23.19
N TRP A 136 -3.60 -15.99 -23.24
CA TRP A 136 -2.90 -14.91 -23.94
C TRP A 136 -3.27 -14.86 -25.43
N GLN A 137 -3.25 -16.02 -26.11
CA GLN A 137 -3.60 -16.15 -27.53
C GLN A 137 -5.10 -15.89 -27.78
N ARG A 138 -5.97 -16.32 -26.85
CA ARG A 138 -7.41 -16.13 -26.95
C ARG A 138 -7.81 -14.66 -26.79
N LEU A 139 -7.21 -13.95 -25.84
CA LEU A 139 -7.47 -12.53 -25.61
C LEU A 139 -6.74 -11.62 -26.59
N LYS A 140 -5.70 -12.12 -27.26
CA LYS A 140 -4.81 -11.32 -28.14
C LYS A 140 -4.34 -10.04 -27.44
N THR A 141 -3.97 -10.17 -26.16
CA THR A 141 -3.56 -9.02 -25.34
C THR A 141 -2.06 -8.78 -25.45
N ASP A 142 -1.66 -7.52 -25.59
CA ASP A 142 -0.24 -7.14 -25.58
C ASP A 142 0.37 -7.14 -24.17
N LYS A 143 -0.46 -7.20 -23.11
CA LYS A 143 0.02 -7.15 -21.72
C LYS A 143 0.49 -8.52 -21.26
N TRP A 144 1.61 -8.54 -20.55
CA TRP A 144 2.14 -9.75 -19.92
C TRP A 144 1.13 -10.32 -18.91
N LEU A 145 0.84 -11.61 -19.04
CA LEU A 145 0.06 -12.35 -18.05
C LEU A 145 1.00 -13.04 -17.07
N VAL A 146 0.69 -12.92 -15.78
CA VAL A 146 1.49 -13.53 -14.71
C VAL A 146 0.60 -14.44 -13.88
N GLY A 147 1.01 -15.69 -13.71
CA GLY A 147 0.29 -16.69 -12.94
C GLY A 147 0.46 -16.44 -11.44
N VAL A 148 -0.63 -16.29 -10.71
CA VAL A 148 -0.58 -16.29 -9.24
C VAL A 148 -0.25 -17.68 -8.71
N HIS A 149 0.53 -17.76 -7.64
CA HIS A 149 0.94 -19.03 -7.03
C HIS A 149 1.01 -18.95 -5.50
N ASN A 150 1.19 -20.10 -4.83
CA ASN A 150 1.40 -20.17 -3.39
C ASN A 150 0.25 -19.59 -2.52
N THR A 151 -1.00 -19.66 -2.99
CA THR A 151 -2.17 -19.09 -2.28
C THR A 151 -2.88 -20.08 -1.33
N ARG A 152 -2.39 -21.31 -1.19
CA ARG A 152 -3.03 -22.40 -0.42
C ARG A 152 -2.25 -22.86 0.80
N THR A 153 -0.98 -22.51 0.86
CA THR A 153 0.02 -22.91 1.88
C THR A 153 0.35 -21.75 2.83
N ILE A 154 -0.05 -20.52 2.48
CA ILE A 154 0.14 -19.35 3.34
C ILE A 154 -0.73 -19.44 4.60
N THR A 155 -0.17 -18.99 5.70
CA THR A 155 -0.80 -18.92 7.02
C THR A 155 -0.54 -17.55 7.63
N LYS A 156 -1.12 -17.28 8.81
CA LYS A 156 -0.90 -16.01 9.51
C LYS A 156 0.58 -15.74 9.80
N SER A 157 1.39 -16.78 10.04
CA SER A 157 2.84 -16.63 10.31
C SER A 157 3.65 -16.09 9.13
N HIS A 158 3.10 -16.13 7.91
CA HIS A 158 3.74 -15.59 6.72
C HIS A 158 3.50 -14.07 6.57
N MET A 159 2.63 -13.47 7.39
CA MET A 159 2.35 -12.04 7.31
C MET A 159 3.46 -11.24 8.00
N VAL A 160 4.30 -10.59 7.19
CA VAL A 160 5.47 -9.82 7.61
C VAL A 160 5.07 -8.79 8.68
N HIS A 161 5.71 -8.91 9.86
CA HIS A 161 5.50 -8.08 11.06
C HIS A 161 4.06 -8.08 11.64
N ASN A 162 3.19 -8.97 11.15
CA ASN A 162 1.75 -8.99 11.41
C ASN A 162 1.23 -10.43 11.56
N ASP A 163 1.98 -11.27 12.26
CA ASP A 163 1.77 -12.72 12.44
C ASP A 163 1.02 -13.10 13.72
N ALA A 164 0.71 -12.14 14.59
CA ALA A 164 0.04 -12.41 15.86
C ALA A 164 -1.29 -13.17 15.70
N THR A 165 -1.49 -14.19 16.53
CA THR A 165 -2.68 -15.05 16.61
C THR A 165 -3.23 -15.11 18.05
N PRO A 166 -3.62 -13.97 18.64
CA PRO A 166 -4.15 -13.97 20.01
C PRO A 166 -5.47 -14.74 20.08
N ARG A 167 -5.79 -15.27 21.27
CA ARG A 167 -7.13 -15.82 21.55
C ARG A 167 -8.11 -14.66 21.64
N ILE A 168 -8.92 -14.50 20.59
CA ILE A 168 -9.97 -13.48 20.54
C ILE A 168 -11.26 -14.02 21.15
N GLU A 169 -11.83 -13.25 22.06
CA GLU A 169 -13.14 -13.50 22.66
C GLU A 169 -14.02 -12.28 22.45
N VAL A 170 -15.28 -12.51 22.05
CA VAL A 170 -16.29 -11.45 21.89
C VAL A 170 -17.51 -11.84 22.71
N ASP A 171 -17.87 -10.98 23.64
CA ASP A 171 -19.08 -11.15 24.45
C ASP A 171 -20.32 -10.89 23.56
N PRO A 172 -21.29 -11.83 23.48
CA PRO A 172 -22.42 -11.74 22.55
C PRO A 172 -23.46 -10.69 22.94
N GLU A 173 -23.48 -10.24 24.19
CA GLU A 173 -24.46 -9.27 24.71
C GLU A 173 -23.89 -7.85 24.69
N THR A 174 -22.62 -7.70 25.10
CA THR A 174 -21.97 -6.39 25.25
C THR A 174 -21.04 -6.01 24.09
N TYR A 175 -20.73 -6.97 23.21
CA TYR A 175 -19.71 -6.86 22.15
C TYR A 175 -18.31 -6.48 22.65
N THR A 176 -18.04 -6.69 23.93
CA THR A 176 -16.71 -6.49 24.50
C THR A 176 -15.73 -7.46 23.88
N VAL A 177 -14.69 -6.93 23.25
CA VAL A 177 -13.61 -7.72 22.64
C VAL A 177 -12.45 -7.86 23.62
N LYS A 178 -11.92 -9.09 23.76
CA LYS A 178 -10.69 -9.38 24.50
C LYS A 178 -9.69 -10.11 23.61
N ALA A 179 -8.41 -9.87 23.85
CA ALA A 179 -7.30 -10.67 23.33
C ALA A 179 -6.50 -11.20 24.51
N ASP A 180 -6.38 -12.53 24.62
CA ASP A 180 -5.65 -13.20 25.72
C ASP A 180 -6.13 -12.72 27.10
N GLY A 181 -7.45 -12.61 27.26
CA GLY A 181 -8.12 -12.13 28.48
C GLY A 181 -8.09 -10.60 28.68
N LYS A 182 -7.31 -9.85 27.89
CA LYS A 182 -7.19 -8.38 28.01
C LYS A 182 -8.22 -7.67 27.14
N LYS A 183 -9.04 -6.81 27.74
CA LYS A 183 -10.04 -5.99 27.01
C LYS A 183 -9.34 -5.09 25.98
N LEU A 184 -9.80 -5.16 24.73
CA LEU A 184 -9.35 -4.28 23.65
C LEU A 184 -10.32 -3.10 23.53
N THR A 185 -9.84 -1.90 23.86
CA THR A 185 -10.59 -0.66 23.68
C THR A 185 -9.65 0.49 23.32
N CYS A 186 -10.18 1.52 22.69
CA CYS A 186 -9.45 2.74 22.40
C CYS A 186 -10.42 3.92 22.21
N GLU A 187 -10.10 5.09 22.78
CA GLU A 187 -10.94 6.27 22.63
C GLU A 187 -11.00 6.73 21.17
N PRO A 188 -12.14 7.24 20.67
CA PRO A 188 -12.21 7.83 19.34
C PRO A 188 -11.33 9.10 19.28
N ALA A 189 -10.63 9.28 18.15
CA ALA A 189 -9.86 10.50 17.92
C ALA A 189 -10.78 11.60 17.40
N THR A 190 -10.71 12.81 17.99
CA THR A 190 -11.53 13.96 17.57
C THR A 190 -10.92 14.71 16.40
N VAL A 191 -9.59 14.65 16.24
CA VAL A 191 -8.83 15.24 15.12
C VAL A 191 -7.76 14.23 14.69
N LEU A 192 -7.46 14.20 13.39
CA LEU A 192 -6.45 13.32 12.81
C LEU A 192 -5.39 14.12 12.03
N PRO A 193 -4.13 13.65 11.99
CA PRO A 193 -3.16 14.15 11.03
C PRO A 193 -3.59 13.74 9.61
N MET A 194 -2.88 14.23 8.60
CA MET A 194 -3.11 13.83 7.20
C MET A 194 -4.56 14.07 6.73
N ALA A 195 -5.19 15.15 7.23
CA ALA A 195 -6.58 15.52 6.96
C ALA A 195 -6.67 17.00 6.52
N GLN A 196 -7.41 17.84 7.26
CA GLN A 196 -7.75 19.24 6.94
C GLN A 196 -6.57 20.12 6.46
N ARG A 197 -5.35 19.85 6.91
CA ARG A 197 -4.14 20.58 6.48
C ARG A 197 -3.84 20.43 4.98
N TYR A 198 -4.25 19.33 4.35
CA TYR A 198 -3.76 18.94 3.03
C TYR A 198 -4.80 18.93 1.93
N PHE A 199 -6.09 18.94 2.27
CA PHE A 199 -7.18 18.78 1.31
C PHE A 199 -8.01 20.05 1.26
N LEU A 200 -8.42 20.42 0.04
CA LEU A 200 -9.30 21.56 -0.19
C LEU A 200 -10.73 21.29 0.29
N PHE A 201 -11.13 20.01 0.29
CA PHE A 201 -12.41 19.47 0.74
C PHE A 201 -12.18 18.19 1.53
#